data_AF-A0AAW0L0J5-F1
#
_entry.id   AF-A0AAW0L0J5-F1
#
_cell.length_a   1.000
_cell.length_b   1.000
_cell.length_c   1.000
_cell.angle_alpha   90.00
_cell.angle_beta   90.00
_cell.angle_gamma   90.00
#
_symmetry.space_group_name_H-M   'P 1'
#
loop_
_entity.id
_entity.type
_entity.pdbx_description
1 polymer ?
#
loop_
_entity_poly.entity_id
_entity_poly.type
_entity_poly.pdbx_seq_one_letter_code
_entity_poly.pdbx_strand_id
1 'polypeptide(L)'
;MTNCSGYESRVPMWELVGIEGDRKLSTIGMEQMLVSLGHQACGALTLWNYPSWMRNLVAHDINGEDRPDPVDMATLEIYRDRERGVARYNEFRRNLMMIPISKWEDLTDDDEVIEALHEVYGEDVEKLDLQVGLQAEKKIKGFAISETAFFIFLLIASRRLEADRFFTSNFNSKTYTKKGLEWVNKTETLKDVIDRHFPEMTKKWMTCSSAFSVWDSMPTPANYIPLYLRPFHLIFIYLVLPISMVIWLSTILL
;
A
#
# COMPACT_ATOMS: atom_id res chain seq x y z
N MET A 1 3.18 6.05 -28.81
CA MET A 1 1.89 6.74 -28.56
C MET A 1 0.77 5.92 -29.18
N THR A 2 0.42 4.81 -28.54
CA THR A 2 -0.86 4.14 -28.79
C THR A 2 -1.90 4.90 -28.01
N ASN A 3 -2.72 5.64 -28.75
CA ASN A 3 -3.81 6.45 -28.25
C ASN A 3 -4.83 5.51 -27.58
N CYS A 4 -4.89 5.45 -26.25
CA CYS A 4 -6.02 4.85 -25.55
C CYS A 4 -7.22 5.78 -25.75
N SER A 5 -7.87 5.65 -26.89
CA SER A 5 -9.15 6.27 -27.22
C SER A 5 -10.23 5.67 -26.32
N GLY A 6 -10.51 6.31 -25.19
CA GLY A 6 -11.66 5.95 -24.34
C GLY A 6 -11.46 6.22 -22.86
N TYR A 7 -11.13 7.44 -22.44
CA TYR A 7 -11.44 7.84 -21.06
C TYR A 7 -12.92 8.19 -21.01
N GLU A 8 -13.76 7.20 -20.69
CA GLU A 8 -15.09 7.46 -20.14
C GLU A 8 -14.90 8.23 -18.82
N SER A 9 -15.56 9.37 -18.72
CA SER A 9 -15.65 10.32 -17.58
C SER A 9 -14.85 10.02 -16.30
N ARG A 10 -14.04 10.99 -15.85
CA ARG A 10 -13.46 10.97 -14.48
C ARG A 10 -14.58 11.00 -13.44
N VAL A 11 -14.53 10.06 -12.49
CA VAL A 11 -15.45 10.01 -11.35
C VAL A 11 -14.73 10.49 -10.10
N PRO A 12 -15.26 11.46 -9.36
CA PRO A 12 -14.67 11.88 -8.10
C PRO A 12 -14.66 10.76 -7.04
N MET A 13 -13.58 10.66 -6.26
CA MET A 13 -13.42 9.58 -5.27
C MET A 13 -14.52 9.55 -4.19
N TRP A 14 -15.09 10.69 -3.81
CA TRP A 14 -16.18 10.74 -2.83
C TRP A 14 -17.48 10.09 -3.32
N GLU A 15 -17.65 9.91 -4.64
CA GLU A 15 -18.74 9.12 -5.22
C GLU A 15 -18.43 7.62 -5.26
N LEU A 16 -17.18 7.23 -5.02
CA LEU A 16 -16.70 5.84 -5.11
C LEU A 16 -16.48 5.19 -3.73
N VAL A 17 -16.94 5.83 -2.66
CA VAL A 17 -16.79 5.34 -1.28
C VAL A 17 -18.13 5.12 -0.61
N GLY A 18 -18.15 4.16 0.33
CA GLY A 18 -19.33 3.81 1.12
C GLY A 18 -20.52 3.35 0.29
N ILE A 19 -21.74 3.57 0.82
CA ILE A 19 -23.00 3.11 0.21
C ILE A 19 -23.20 3.67 -1.20
N GLU A 20 -22.78 4.91 -1.45
CA GLU A 20 -22.88 5.52 -2.78
C GLU A 20 -21.87 4.90 -3.76
N GLY A 21 -20.67 4.57 -3.28
CA GLY A 21 -19.67 3.85 -4.05
C GLY A 21 -20.17 2.52 -4.61
N ASP A 22 -20.90 1.74 -3.81
CA ASP A 22 -21.49 0.47 -4.25
C ASP A 22 -22.51 0.66 -5.39
N ARG A 23 -23.30 1.74 -5.33
CA ARG A 23 -24.25 2.08 -6.41
C ARG A 23 -23.53 2.52 -7.67
N LYS A 24 -22.48 3.34 -7.54
CA LYS A 24 -21.66 3.76 -8.68
C LYS A 24 -20.92 2.59 -9.32
N LEU A 25 -20.36 1.68 -8.52
CA LEU A 25 -19.70 0.49 -9.00
C LEU A 25 -20.64 -0.40 -9.81
N SER A 26 -21.91 -0.51 -9.38
CA SER A 26 -22.95 -1.25 -10.12
C SER A 26 -23.25 -0.64 -11.50
N THR A 27 -23.02 0.66 -11.67
CA THR A 27 -23.22 1.37 -12.95
C THR A 27 -21.99 1.28 -13.85
N ILE A 28 -20.78 1.40 -13.28
CA ILE A 28 -19.50 1.30 -14.01
C ILE A 28 -19.24 -0.14 -14.46
N GLY A 29 -19.56 -1.12 -13.61
CA GLY A 29 -19.25 -2.52 -13.85
C GLY A 29 -17.81 -2.89 -13.49
N MET A 30 -17.61 -4.18 -13.17
CA MET A 30 -16.34 -4.65 -12.60
C MET A 30 -15.17 -4.60 -13.60
N GLU A 31 -15.38 -4.98 -14.86
CA GLU A 31 -14.30 -4.99 -15.85
C GLU A 31 -13.73 -3.61 -16.12
N GLN A 32 -14.62 -2.62 -16.31
CA GLN A 32 -14.24 -1.23 -16.52
C GLN A 32 -13.52 -0.67 -15.30
N MET A 33 -14.00 -0.97 -14.10
CA MET A 33 -13.35 -0.54 -12.86
C MET A 33 -11.94 -1.14 -12.72
N LEU A 34 -11.77 -2.45 -12.94
CA LEU A 34 -10.46 -3.11 -12.84
C LEU A 34 -9.46 -2.55 -13.87
N VAL A 35 -9.90 -2.36 -15.12
CA VAL A 35 -9.05 -1.77 -16.16
C VAL A 35 -8.68 -0.33 -15.80
N SER A 36 -9.61 0.45 -15.26
CA SER A 36 -9.34 1.83 -14.84
C SER A 36 -8.35 1.89 -13.68
N LEU A 37 -8.51 1.05 -12.66
CA LEU A 37 -7.56 0.91 -11.56
C LEU A 37 -6.18 0.48 -12.05
N GLY A 38 -6.12 -0.45 -12.99
CA GLY A 38 -4.87 -0.92 -13.59
C GLY A 38 -4.10 0.18 -14.33
N HIS A 39 -4.80 1.13 -14.95
CA HIS A 39 -4.18 2.21 -15.74
C HIS A 39 -3.90 3.49 -14.95
N GLN A 40 -4.25 3.55 -13.67
CA GLN A 40 -4.07 4.75 -12.86
C GLN A 40 -3.05 4.51 -11.75
N ALA A 41 -1.99 5.34 -11.72
CA ALA A 41 -1.04 5.34 -10.61
C ALA A 41 -1.73 5.81 -9.31
N CYS A 42 -1.36 5.18 -8.19
CA CYS A 42 -1.78 5.63 -6.87
C CYS A 42 -0.94 6.85 -6.40
N GLY A 43 -1.45 7.55 -5.39
CA GLY A 43 -0.73 8.65 -4.75
C GLY A 43 0.49 8.14 -3.96
N ALA A 44 1.58 8.91 -3.99
CA ALA A 44 2.77 8.63 -3.19
C ALA A 44 2.53 8.87 -1.68
N LEU A 45 3.23 8.12 -0.83
CA LEU A 45 3.26 8.35 0.62
C LEU A 45 4.29 9.44 0.96
N THR A 46 3.85 10.68 0.77
CA THR A 46 4.60 11.91 1.05
C THR A 46 3.72 12.94 1.74
N LEU A 47 4.33 13.97 2.33
CA LEU A 47 3.60 15.13 2.82
C LEU A 47 2.84 15.83 1.67
N TRP A 48 1.83 16.63 2.05
CA TRP A 48 0.90 17.35 1.17
C TRP A 48 0.18 16.50 0.12
N ASN A 49 0.08 15.18 0.34
CA ASN A 49 -0.64 14.28 -0.57
C ASN A 49 -1.86 13.60 0.08
N TYR A 50 -2.35 14.14 1.20
CA TYR A 50 -3.56 13.63 1.85
C TYR A 50 -4.82 14.09 1.08
N PRO A 51 -5.72 13.18 0.66
CA PRO A 51 -6.88 13.57 -0.16
C PRO A 51 -7.84 14.50 0.58
N SER A 52 -8.22 15.62 -0.04
CA SER A 52 -9.11 16.61 0.57
C SER A 52 -10.48 16.05 0.93
N TRP A 53 -11.00 15.10 0.15
CA TRP A 53 -12.30 14.47 0.42
C TRP A 53 -12.31 13.61 1.68
N MET A 54 -11.15 13.13 2.15
CA MET A 54 -11.04 12.39 3.41
C MET A 54 -11.07 13.31 4.65
N ARG A 55 -10.98 14.63 4.47
CA ARG A 55 -11.06 15.61 5.57
C ARG A 55 -12.48 15.94 6.00
N ASN A 56 -13.48 15.43 5.28
CA ASN A 56 -14.89 15.52 5.62
C ASN A 56 -15.58 14.19 5.23
N LEU A 57 -15.07 13.10 5.79
CA LEU A 57 -15.50 11.75 5.45
C LEU A 57 -16.70 11.34 6.30
N VAL A 58 -17.73 10.77 5.66
CA VAL A 58 -18.81 10.08 6.38
C VAL A 58 -18.26 8.76 6.90
N ALA A 59 -18.12 8.65 8.22
CA ALA A 59 -17.64 7.43 8.87
C ALA A 59 -18.80 6.42 8.98
N HIS A 60 -18.46 5.13 9.04
CA HIS A 60 -19.45 4.08 9.28
C HIS A 60 -19.39 3.54 10.71
N ASP A 61 -20.50 2.96 11.17
CA ASP A 61 -20.54 2.13 12.36
C ASP A 61 -20.07 0.69 12.09
N ILE A 62 -20.23 -0.20 13.07
CA ILE A 62 -19.80 -1.60 12.95
C ILE A 62 -20.62 -2.40 11.94
N ASN A 63 -21.84 -1.96 11.63
CA ASN A 63 -22.73 -2.60 10.67
C ASN A 63 -22.53 -2.06 9.24
N GLY A 64 -21.70 -1.02 9.08
CA GLY A 64 -21.49 -0.35 7.80
C GLY A 64 -22.50 0.76 7.52
N GLU A 65 -23.26 1.21 8.53
CA GLU A 65 -24.21 2.31 8.39
C GLU A 65 -23.54 3.68 8.60
N ASP A 66 -23.98 4.68 7.84
CA ASP A 66 -23.48 6.04 7.90
C ASP A 66 -23.69 6.65 9.30
N ARG A 67 -22.62 7.23 9.86
CA ARG A 67 -22.70 8.04 11.06
C ARG A 67 -23.03 9.49 10.69
N PRO A 68 -23.83 10.19 11.53
CA PRO A 68 -24.23 11.56 11.24
C PRO A 68 -23.08 12.57 11.30
N ASP A 69 -22.06 12.29 12.12
CA ASP A 69 -20.94 13.19 12.34
C ASP A 69 -19.76 12.82 11.41
N PRO A 70 -19.45 13.67 10.41
CA PRO A 70 -18.30 13.43 9.55
C PRO A 70 -16.98 13.65 10.30
N VAL A 71 -15.92 13.03 9.80
CA VAL A 71 -14.58 13.07 10.41
C VAL A 71 -13.55 13.65 9.45
N ASP A 72 -12.64 14.46 9.98
CA ASP A 72 -11.37 14.76 9.32
C ASP A 72 -10.40 13.62 9.61
N MET A 73 -10.22 12.72 8.64
CA MET A 73 -9.38 11.52 8.83
C MET A 73 -7.92 11.87 9.09
N ALA A 74 -7.37 12.91 8.44
CA ALA A 74 -5.97 13.31 8.65
C ALA A 74 -5.74 13.75 10.10
N THR A 75 -6.68 14.51 10.66
CA THR A 75 -6.63 14.93 12.07
C THR A 75 -6.85 13.75 13.02
N LEU A 76 -7.81 12.88 12.68
CA LEU A 76 -8.16 11.73 13.50
C LEU A 76 -7.01 10.74 13.61
N GLU A 77 -6.26 10.47 12.54
CA GLU A 77 -5.12 9.54 12.55
C GLU A 77 -4.01 10.00 13.51
N ILE A 78 -3.67 11.29 13.48
CA ILE A 78 -2.72 11.89 14.44
C ILE A 78 -3.24 11.75 15.88
N TYR A 79 -4.52 12.06 16.09
CA TYR A 79 -5.13 11.93 17.41
C TYR A 79 -5.09 10.48 17.92
N ARG A 80 -5.42 9.50 17.07
CA ARG A 80 -5.50 8.08 17.46
C ARG A 80 -4.15 7.50 17.82
N ASP A 81 -3.08 7.87 17.12
CA ASP A 81 -1.74 7.40 17.49
C ASP A 81 -1.34 7.90 18.89
N ARG A 82 -1.62 9.18 19.19
CA ARG A 82 -1.40 9.77 20.52
C ARG A 82 -2.27 9.12 21.59
N GLU A 83 -3.57 8.98 21.34
CA GLU A 83 -4.55 8.40 22.26
C GLU A 83 -4.20 6.95 22.64
N ARG A 84 -3.74 6.16 21.66
CA ARG A 84 -3.35 4.76 21.87
C ARG A 84 -1.97 4.60 22.52
N GLY A 85 -1.29 5.71 22.83
CA GLY A 85 0.04 5.69 23.42
C GLY A 85 1.12 5.15 22.49
N VAL A 86 0.91 5.22 21.17
CA VAL A 86 1.96 4.88 20.20
C VAL A 86 3.06 5.93 20.31
N ALA A 87 4.31 5.48 20.35
CA ALA A 87 5.46 6.37 20.44
C ALA A 87 5.51 7.33 19.24
N ARG A 88 5.87 8.59 19.50
CA ARG A 88 6.15 9.59 18.47
C ARG A 88 7.39 9.21 17.66
N TYR A 89 7.59 9.84 16.50
CA TYR A 89 8.52 9.37 15.48
C TYR A 89 9.92 9.02 16.00
N ASN A 90 10.55 9.91 16.76
CA ASN A 90 11.94 9.69 17.19
C ASN A 90 12.05 8.57 18.22
N GLU A 91 11.14 8.52 19.19
CA GLU A 91 11.08 7.44 20.18
C GLU A 91 10.70 6.10 19.53
N PHE A 92 9.82 6.13 18.52
CA PHE A 92 9.48 4.94 17.73
C PHE A 92 10.71 4.36 17.04
N ARG A 93 11.56 5.21 16.47
CA ARG A 93 12.85 4.79 15.89
C ARG A 93 13.78 4.18 16.93
N ARG A 94 13.90 4.78 18.13
CA ARG A 94 14.71 4.20 19.22
C ARG A 94 14.21 2.83 19.64
N ASN A 95 12.90 2.64 19.73
CA ASN A 95 12.28 1.35 20.06
C ASN A 95 12.56 0.26 19.01
N LEU A 96 12.82 0.67 17.76
CA LEU A 96 13.26 -0.21 16.68
C LEU A 96 14.78 -0.32 16.54
N MET A 97 15.54 0.21 17.50
CA MET A 97 17.01 0.28 17.46
C MET A 97 17.56 1.01 16.22
N MET A 98 16.79 1.96 15.69
CA MET A 98 17.20 2.84 14.60
C MET A 98 17.86 4.11 15.16
N ILE A 99 18.75 4.73 14.39
CA ILE A 99 19.37 5.99 14.76
C ILE A 99 18.28 7.09 14.76
N PRO A 100 18.04 7.79 15.88
CA PRO A 100 17.09 8.90 15.93
C PRO A 100 17.61 10.10 15.13
N ILE A 101 16.70 10.95 14.65
CA ILE A 101 17.06 12.24 14.05
C ILE A 101 17.47 13.24 15.14
N SER A 102 18.37 14.15 14.80
CA SER A 102 18.82 15.24 15.68
C SER A 102 18.34 16.62 15.24
N LYS A 103 17.98 16.74 13.96
CA LYS A 103 17.49 17.94 13.27
C LYS A 103 16.62 17.55 12.08
N TRP A 104 15.86 18.47 11.50
CA TRP A 104 14.90 18.17 10.44
C TRP A 104 15.56 17.75 9.12
N GLU A 105 16.76 18.22 8.84
CA GLU A 105 17.56 17.84 7.67
C GLU A 105 18.00 16.37 7.70
N ASP A 106 17.97 15.72 8.87
CA ASP A 106 18.23 14.28 8.97
C ASP A 106 17.02 13.47 8.46
N LEU A 107 15.83 14.07 8.39
CA LEU A 107 14.57 13.43 7.98
C LEU A 107 14.31 13.57 6.46
N THR A 108 14.55 14.75 5.91
CA THR A 108 14.24 15.11 4.52
C THR A 108 15.20 16.17 3.99
N ASP A 109 15.33 16.26 2.66
CA ASP A 109 16.09 17.27 1.93
C ASP A 109 15.19 18.33 1.25
N ASP A 110 13.91 18.38 1.62
CA ASP A 110 12.93 19.35 1.11
C ASP A 110 12.82 20.55 2.05
N ASP A 111 13.31 21.71 1.59
CA ASP A 111 13.35 22.96 2.38
C ASP A 111 11.94 23.44 2.78
N GLU A 112 10.92 23.25 1.92
CA GLU A 112 9.54 23.65 2.24
C GLU A 112 8.98 22.76 3.36
N VAL A 113 9.36 21.47 3.38
CA VAL A 113 8.95 20.55 4.45
C VAL A 113 9.62 20.97 5.75
N ILE A 114 10.91 21.26 5.71
CA ILE A 114 11.69 21.64 6.88
C ILE A 114 11.12 22.91 7.51
N GLU A 115 10.81 23.93 6.71
CA GLU A 115 10.17 25.16 7.18
C GLU A 115 8.82 24.88 7.86
N ALA A 116 7.96 24.05 7.24
CA ALA A 116 6.68 23.66 7.82
C ALA A 116 6.82 22.86 9.12
N LEU A 117 7.85 22.00 9.22
CA LEU A 117 8.14 21.26 10.45
C LEU A 117 8.60 22.20 11.58
N HIS A 118 9.43 23.20 11.28
CA HIS A 118 9.80 24.24 12.24
C HIS A 118 8.57 25.05 12.69
N GLU A 119 7.67 25.41 11.77
CA GLU A 119 6.45 26.16 12.13
C GLU A 119 5.55 25.36 13.10
N VAL A 120 5.36 24.07 12.85
CA VAL A 120 4.42 23.24 13.62
C VAL A 120 5.04 22.70 14.91
N TYR A 121 6.30 22.26 14.89
CA TYR A 121 6.95 21.55 15.99
C TYR A 121 8.07 22.35 16.68
N GLY A 122 8.51 23.46 16.09
CA GLY A 122 9.68 24.22 16.55
C GLY A 122 10.99 23.47 16.29
N GLU A 123 11.93 23.57 17.22
CA GLU A 123 13.22 22.85 17.15
C GLU A 123 13.17 21.44 17.78
N ASP A 124 12.04 21.07 18.38
CA ASP A 124 11.93 19.87 19.22
C ASP A 124 11.49 18.65 18.40
N VAL A 125 12.47 17.93 17.86
CA VAL A 125 12.26 16.71 17.05
C VAL A 125 11.52 15.59 17.79
N GLU A 126 11.50 15.60 19.13
CA GLU A 126 10.77 14.60 19.93
C GLU A 126 9.25 14.77 19.84
N LYS A 127 8.78 15.95 19.44
CA LYS A 127 7.34 16.23 19.26
C LYS A 127 6.80 15.76 17.91
N LEU A 128 7.65 15.37 16.96
CA LEU A 128 7.20 14.94 15.64
C LEU A 128 6.27 13.72 15.73
N ASP A 129 5.02 13.88 15.30
CA ASP A 129 4.07 12.77 15.26
C ASP A 129 4.53 11.67 14.29
N LEU A 130 4.23 10.42 14.63
CA LEU A 130 4.69 9.26 13.86
C LEU A 130 4.26 9.34 12.40
N GLN A 131 2.96 9.55 12.11
CA GLN A 131 2.47 9.65 10.72
C GLN A 131 3.21 10.72 9.92
N VAL A 132 3.45 11.91 10.50
CA VAL A 132 4.14 13.00 9.80
C VAL A 132 5.57 12.58 9.47
N GLY A 133 6.29 11.98 10.42
CA GLY A 133 7.63 11.47 10.19
C GLY A 133 7.69 10.40 9.10
N LEU A 134 6.77 9.43 9.08
CA LEU A 134 6.74 8.37 8.06
C LEU A 134 6.52 8.92 6.63
N GLN A 135 5.71 9.97 6.50
CA GLN A 135 5.43 10.61 5.22
C GLN A 135 6.59 11.52 4.77
N ALA A 136 7.22 12.23 5.71
CA ALA A 136 8.35 13.14 5.46
C ALA A 136 9.67 12.41 5.19
N GLU A 137 9.87 11.23 5.79
CA GLU A 137 11.13 10.49 5.73
C GLU A 137 11.54 10.18 4.28
N LYS A 138 12.76 10.60 3.94
CA LYS A 138 13.40 10.36 2.65
C LYS A 138 13.40 8.87 2.32
N LYS A 139 12.74 8.51 1.22
CA LYS A 139 12.54 7.12 0.81
C LYS A 139 13.82 6.54 0.19
N ILE A 140 14.11 5.28 0.51
CA ILE A 140 15.13 4.50 -0.20
C ILE A 140 14.70 4.35 -1.67
N LYS A 141 15.64 4.44 -2.61
CA LYS A 141 15.33 4.30 -4.04
C LYS A 141 14.59 2.99 -4.32
N GLY A 142 13.39 3.10 -4.89
CA GLY A 142 12.51 1.96 -5.21
C GLY A 142 11.52 1.60 -4.11
N PHE A 143 11.56 2.24 -2.94
CA PHE A 143 10.58 2.06 -1.88
C PHE A 143 9.45 3.08 -1.99
N ALA A 144 8.22 2.61 -1.79
CA ALA A 144 7.04 3.46 -1.66
C ALA A 144 6.75 3.87 -0.20
N ILE A 145 7.36 3.18 0.77
CA ILE A 145 7.19 3.40 2.22
C ILE A 145 8.52 3.80 2.86
N SER A 146 8.46 4.41 4.05
CA SER A 146 9.68 4.79 4.78
C SER A 146 10.44 3.59 5.31
N GLU A 147 11.73 3.75 5.61
CA GLU A 147 12.55 2.71 6.23
C GLU A 147 12.00 2.36 7.62
N THR A 148 11.54 3.37 8.38
CA THR A 148 10.90 3.17 9.69
C THR A 148 9.67 2.26 9.58
N ALA A 149 8.77 2.51 8.62
CA ALA A 149 7.61 1.64 8.39
C ALA A 149 8.02 0.24 7.89
N PHE A 150 9.06 0.17 7.07
CA PHE A 150 9.58 -1.08 6.53
C PHE A 150 10.10 -2.03 7.63
N PHE A 151 10.72 -1.52 8.69
CA PHE A 151 11.20 -2.36 9.80
C PHE A 151 10.04 -3.06 10.53
N ILE A 152 8.93 -2.36 10.74
CA ILE A 152 7.70 -2.99 11.26
C ILE A 152 7.15 -3.99 10.26
N PHE A 153 7.13 -3.65 8.98
CA PHE A 153 6.65 -4.56 7.94
C PHE A 153 7.46 -5.86 7.92
N LEU A 154 8.79 -5.78 8.02
CA LEU A 154 9.67 -6.94 8.06
C LEU A 154 9.31 -7.90 9.20
N LEU A 155 9.09 -7.37 10.41
CA LEU A 155 8.73 -8.19 11.56
C LEU A 155 7.30 -8.77 11.43
N ILE A 156 6.32 -7.92 11.14
CA ILE A 156 4.91 -8.31 11.17
C ILE A 156 4.54 -9.15 9.96
N ALA A 157 5.13 -8.93 8.78
CA ALA A 157 4.86 -9.77 7.61
C ALA A 157 5.32 -11.22 7.82
N SER A 158 6.53 -11.43 8.33
CA SER A 158 7.01 -12.77 8.69
C SER A 158 6.14 -13.38 9.79
N ARG A 159 5.85 -12.62 10.86
CA ARG A 159 5.03 -13.10 11.97
C ARG A 159 3.62 -13.53 11.53
N ARG A 160 2.98 -12.83 10.58
CA ARG A 160 1.65 -13.22 10.07
C ARG A 160 1.64 -14.62 9.46
N LEU A 161 2.74 -15.04 8.83
CA LEU A 161 2.87 -16.38 8.25
C LEU A 161 3.33 -17.40 9.30
N GLU A 162 4.40 -17.07 10.02
CA GLU A 162 5.04 -17.99 10.97
C GLU A 162 4.16 -18.32 12.19
N ALA A 163 3.32 -17.38 12.64
CA ALA A 163 2.47 -17.56 13.81
C ALA A 163 1.13 -18.24 13.49
N ASP A 164 0.77 -18.40 12.21
CA ASP A 164 -0.49 -19.03 11.81
C ASP A 164 -0.27 -20.51 11.49
N ARG A 165 -1.02 -21.38 12.16
CA ARG A 165 -1.00 -22.82 11.89
C ARG A 165 -1.33 -23.14 10.43
N PHE A 166 -2.21 -22.39 9.80
CA PHE A 166 -2.67 -22.65 8.43
C PHE A 166 -1.62 -22.35 7.37
N PHE A 167 -0.62 -21.52 7.69
CA PHE A 167 0.58 -21.30 6.87
C PHE A 167 1.81 -22.10 7.33
N THR A 168 1.70 -22.83 8.43
CA THR A 168 2.79 -23.66 8.99
C THR A 168 2.37 -25.12 9.14
N SER A 169 2.05 -25.58 10.34
CA SER A 169 1.80 -26.99 10.68
C SER A 169 0.62 -27.61 9.93
N ASN A 170 -0.38 -26.80 9.57
CA ASN A 170 -1.57 -27.21 8.84
C ASN A 170 -1.53 -26.85 7.34
N PHE A 171 -0.44 -26.29 6.82
CA PHE A 171 -0.28 -26.05 5.38
C PHE A 171 0.06 -27.34 4.63
N ASN A 172 -0.92 -28.24 4.51
CA ASN A 172 -0.76 -29.56 3.92
C ASN A 172 -2.07 -30.05 3.28
N SER A 173 -1.97 -31.11 2.47
CA SER A 173 -3.10 -31.65 1.70
C SER A 173 -4.18 -32.33 2.54
N LYS A 174 -3.92 -32.65 3.83
CA LYS A 174 -4.96 -33.14 4.74
C LYS A 174 -5.91 -32.01 5.13
N THR A 175 -5.40 -30.80 5.36
CA THR A 175 -6.21 -29.61 5.67
C THR A 175 -6.83 -29.01 4.41
N TYR A 176 -6.04 -28.79 3.35
CA TYR A 176 -6.44 -28.06 2.15
C TYR A 176 -7.02 -28.92 1.03
N THR A 177 -7.04 -30.25 1.20
CA THR A 177 -7.16 -31.24 0.11
C THR A 177 -5.98 -31.19 -0.88
N LYS A 178 -5.76 -32.27 -1.63
CA LYS A 178 -4.72 -32.29 -2.68
C LYS A 178 -4.97 -31.21 -3.75
N LYS A 179 -6.21 -31.07 -4.20
CA LYS A 179 -6.59 -30.10 -5.24
C LYS A 179 -6.47 -28.66 -4.75
N GLY A 180 -6.90 -28.38 -3.50
CA GLY A 180 -6.81 -27.03 -2.94
C GLY A 180 -5.37 -26.59 -2.70
N LEU A 181 -4.50 -27.47 -2.20
CA LEU A 181 -3.08 -27.13 -2.04
C LEU A 181 -2.38 -26.93 -3.40
N GLU A 182 -2.71 -27.76 -4.39
CA GLU A 182 -2.22 -27.58 -5.77
C GLU A 182 -2.68 -26.24 -6.39
N TRP A 183 -3.90 -25.80 -6.09
CA TRP A 183 -4.41 -24.51 -6.54
C TRP A 183 -3.62 -23.34 -5.96
N VAL A 184 -3.33 -23.38 -4.65
CA VAL A 184 -2.51 -22.36 -3.97
C VAL A 184 -1.10 -22.34 -4.57
N ASN A 185 -0.45 -23.50 -4.68
CA ASN A 185 0.93 -23.63 -5.17
C ASN A 185 1.11 -23.34 -6.67
N LYS A 186 0.02 -23.16 -7.42
CA LYS A 186 0.05 -22.79 -8.85
C LYS A 186 -0.31 -21.32 -9.09
N THR A 187 -0.82 -20.63 -8.08
CA THR A 187 -1.26 -19.23 -8.20
C THR A 187 -0.16 -18.34 -7.62
N GLU A 188 0.60 -17.67 -8.48
CA GLU A 188 1.77 -16.88 -8.07
C GLU A 188 1.45 -15.38 -8.00
N THR A 189 0.44 -14.91 -8.74
CA THR A 189 0.20 -13.49 -8.92
C THR A 189 -1.30 -13.13 -8.94
N LEU A 190 -1.62 -11.85 -8.71
CA LEU A 190 -2.96 -11.32 -8.94
C LEU A 190 -3.39 -11.48 -10.41
N LYS A 191 -2.42 -11.44 -11.35
CA LYS A 191 -2.69 -11.68 -12.78
C LYS A 191 -3.31 -13.06 -13.00
N ASP A 192 -2.82 -14.10 -12.35
CA ASP A 192 -3.35 -15.47 -12.49
C ASP A 192 -4.81 -15.56 -12.02
N VAL A 193 -5.18 -14.78 -11.00
CA VAL A 193 -6.56 -14.69 -10.50
C VAL A 193 -7.43 -13.92 -11.49
N ILE A 194 -6.96 -12.76 -11.99
CA ILE A 194 -7.69 -11.98 -12.99
C ILE A 194 -7.92 -12.82 -14.25
N ASP A 195 -6.91 -13.52 -14.76
CA ASP A 195 -7.02 -14.36 -15.96
C ASP A 195 -7.99 -15.52 -15.81
N ARG A 196 -8.16 -16.02 -14.58
CA ARG A 196 -9.11 -17.09 -14.28
C ARG A 196 -10.56 -16.63 -14.37
N HIS A 197 -10.85 -15.39 -13.97
CA HIS A 197 -12.21 -14.85 -13.91
C HIS A 197 -12.56 -13.93 -15.10
N PHE A 198 -11.56 -13.28 -15.70
CA PHE A 198 -11.65 -12.40 -16.86
C PHE A 198 -10.56 -12.73 -17.90
N PRO A 199 -10.65 -13.87 -18.62
CA PRO A 199 -9.55 -14.42 -19.43
C PRO A 199 -9.01 -13.51 -20.56
N GLU A 200 -9.80 -12.56 -21.03
CA GLU A 200 -9.43 -11.65 -22.11
C GLU A 200 -8.91 -10.30 -21.61
N MET A 201 -9.05 -10.01 -20.30
CA MET A 201 -8.75 -8.70 -19.73
C MET A 201 -7.26 -8.38 -19.82
N THR A 202 -6.40 -9.22 -19.25
CA THR A 202 -4.96 -8.90 -19.22
C THR A 202 -4.34 -8.99 -20.62
N LYS A 203 -4.86 -9.87 -21.48
CA LYS A 203 -4.43 -9.98 -22.88
C LYS A 203 -4.68 -8.69 -23.67
N LYS A 204 -5.81 -8.03 -23.41
CA LYS A 204 -6.23 -6.82 -24.13
C LYS A 204 -5.64 -5.55 -23.52
N TRP A 205 -5.51 -5.50 -22.20
CA TRP A 205 -5.33 -4.25 -21.47
C TRP A 205 -4.05 -4.17 -20.63
N MET A 206 -3.25 -5.23 -20.52
CA MET A 206 -2.08 -5.24 -19.64
C MET A 206 -0.80 -5.58 -20.40
N THR A 207 0.15 -4.65 -20.41
CA THR A 207 1.49 -4.83 -20.99
C THR A 207 2.55 -5.14 -19.93
N CYS A 208 2.34 -4.70 -18.68
CA CYS A 208 3.29 -4.91 -17.60
C CYS A 208 3.34 -6.38 -17.13
N SER A 209 4.36 -6.72 -16.34
CA SER A 209 4.55 -8.08 -15.80
C SER A 209 3.73 -8.36 -14.53
N SER A 210 3.22 -7.34 -13.85
CA SER A 210 2.50 -7.46 -12.58
C SER A 210 1.23 -6.64 -12.60
N ALA A 211 0.10 -7.23 -12.20
CA ALA A 211 -1.20 -6.55 -12.14
C ALA A 211 -1.26 -5.37 -11.14
N PHE A 212 -0.23 -5.19 -10.31
CA PHE A 212 -0.08 -4.05 -9.39
C PHE A 212 0.75 -2.89 -9.96
N SER A 213 1.47 -3.11 -11.06
CA SER A 213 2.12 -2.02 -11.80
C SER A 213 1.08 -1.29 -12.63
N VAL A 214 1.35 -0.07 -13.10
CA VAL A 214 0.47 0.58 -14.07
C VAL A 214 0.45 -0.27 -15.35
N TRP A 215 -0.74 -0.64 -15.83
CA TRP A 215 -0.95 -1.72 -16.80
C TRP A 215 -0.35 -1.43 -18.17
N ASP A 216 -0.24 -0.15 -18.55
CA ASP A 216 0.39 0.31 -19.80
C ASP A 216 1.92 0.50 -19.69
N SER A 217 2.50 0.20 -18.52
CA SER A 217 3.95 0.27 -18.34
C SER A 217 4.66 -0.82 -19.12
N MET A 218 5.87 -0.48 -19.60
CA MET A 218 6.72 -1.45 -20.27
C MET A 218 7.16 -2.56 -19.31
N PRO A 219 7.26 -3.81 -19.77
CA PRO A 219 7.78 -4.90 -18.97
C PRO A 219 9.17 -4.56 -18.43
N THR A 220 9.45 -4.96 -17.19
CA THR A 220 10.78 -4.80 -16.64
C THR A 220 11.78 -5.63 -17.46
N PRO A 221 12.86 -5.02 -18.00
CA PRO A 221 13.83 -5.76 -18.80
C PRO A 221 14.52 -6.84 -17.96
N ALA A 222 14.82 -7.97 -18.59
CA ALA A 222 15.55 -9.04 -17.93
C ALA A 222 16.94 -8.55 -17.49
N ASN A 223 17.25 -8.73 -16.22
CA ASN A 223 18.59 -8.46 -15.69
C ASN A 223 19.33 -9.79 -15.52
N TYR A 224 20.35 -9.97 -16.36
CA TYR A 224 21.16 -11.19 -16.47
C TYR A 224 22.15 -11.39 -15.32
N ILE A 225 22.34 -10.39 -14.45
CA ILE A 225 23.10 -10.57 -13.22
C ILE A 225 22.21 -11.36 -12.24
N PRO A 226 22.69 -12.51 -11.73
CA PRO A 226 21.96 -13.30 -10.73
C PRO A 226 21.51 -12.42 -9.56
N LEU A 227 20.27 -12.63 -9.08
CA LEU A 227 19.63 -11.72 -8.12
C LEU A 227 20.50 -11.42 -6.89
N TYR A 228 21.10 -12.44 -6.28
CA TYR A 228 21.96 -12.30 -5.10
C TYR A 228 23.34 -11.67 -5.39
N LEU A 229 23.71 -11.48 -6.66
CA LEU A 229 24.95 -10.82 -7.09
C LEU A 229 24.70 -9.39 -7.58
N ARG A 230 23.45 -8.91 -7.56
CA ARG A 230 23.15 -7.53 -7.96
C ARG A 230 23.69 -6.56 -6.89
N PRO A 231 24.11 -5.34 -7.27
CA PRO A 231 24.42 -4.30 -6.29
C PRO A 231 23.24 -4.03 -5.33
N PHE A 232 23.51 -3.65 -4.08
CA PHE A 232 22.50 -3.49 -3.03
C PHE A 232 21.30 -2.61 -3.42
N HIS A 233 21.53 -1.55 -4.20
CA HIS A 233 20.50 -0.66 -4.73
C HIS A 233 19.59 -1.28 -5.82
N LEU A 234 19.85 -2.52 -6.25
CA LEU A 234 19.08 -3.28 -7.25
C LEU A 234 18.47 -4.59 -6.69
N ILE A 235 18.81 -4.99 -5.46
CA ILE A 235 18.32 -6.23 -4.83
C ILE A 235 16.94 -6.02 -4.19
N PHE A 236 16.74 -4.91 -3.49
CA PHE A 236 15.60 -4.73 -2.58
C PHE A 236 14.24 -4.57 -3.25
N ILE A 237 14.19 -4.18 -4.54
CA ILE A 237 12.94 -4.07 -5.31
C ILE A 237 12.23 -5.45 -5.43
N TYR A 238 12.96 -6.56 -5.31
CA TYR A 238 12.45 -7.90 -5.65
C TYR A 238 12.14 -8.80 -4.46
N LEU A 239 12.65 -8.51 -3.26
CA LEU A 239 12.66 -9.50 -2.16
C LEU A 239 11.53 -9.34 -1.13
N VAL A 240 10.87 -8.19 -1.04
CA VAL A 240 9.94 -7.92 0.08
C VAL A 240 8.48 -7.68 -0.34
N LEU A 241 8.24 -7.31 -1.59
CA LEU A 241 6.89 -7.06 -2.11
C LEU A 241 6.14 -8.31 -2.61
N PRO A 242 6.77 -9.34 -3.25
CA PRO A 242 5.97 -10.42 -3.85
C PRO A 242 5.36 -11.38 -2.82
N ILE A 243 6.11 -11.77 -1.79
CA ILE A 243 5.69 -12.87 -0.89
C ILE A 243 4.57 -12.42 0.06
N SER A 244 4.59 -11.15 0.46
CA SER A 244 3.62 -10.60 1.43
C SER A 244 2.33 -10.10 0.79
N MET A 245 2.35 -9.65 -0.48
CA MET A 245 1.13 -9.17 -1.17
C MET A 245 0.33 -10.32 -1.81
N VAL A 246 0.98 -11.37 -2.29
CA VAL A 246 0.30 -12.53 -2.91
C VAL A 246 -0.52 -13.30 -1.87
N ILE A 247 -0.05 -13.38 -0.62
CA ILE A 247 -0.79 -14.01 0.48
C ILE A 247 -1.88 -13.09 1.04
N TRP A 248 -1.75 -11.76 0.89
CA TRP A 248 -2.79 -10.83 1.35
C TRP A 248 -4.07 -10.88 0.51
N LEU A 249 -3.96 -11.21 -0.78
CA LEU A 249 -5.11 -11.37 -1.68
C LEU A 249 -5.87 -12.69 -1.52
N SER A 250 -5.20 -13.76 -1.06
CA SER A 250 -5.88 -15.05 -0.86
C SER A 250 -6.78 -15.07 0.39
N THR A 251 -6.60 -14.10 1.31
CA THR A 251 -7.44 -13.97 2.52
C THR A 251 -8.59 -12.98 2.38
N ILE A 252 -8.63 -12.17 1.31
CA ILE A 252 -9.73 -11.21 1.04
C ILE A 252 -10.78 -11.80 0.07
N LEU A 253 -10.46 -12.91 -0.61
CA LEU A 253 -11.34 -13.57 -1.59
C LEU A 253 -11.89 -14.94 -1.12
N LEU A 254 -11.86 -15.20 0.19
CA LEU A 254 -12.59 -16.29 0.87
C LEU A 254 -13.41 -15.71 2.02
#